data_AF-F9D2Q9-F1
#
_entry.id   AF-F9D2Q9-F1
#
_cell.length_a   1.000
_cell.length_b   1.000
_cell.length_c   1.000
_cell.angle_alpha   90.00
_cell.angle_beta   90.00
_cell.angle_gamma   90.00
#
_symmetry.space_group_name_H-M   'P 1'
#
loop_
_entity.id
_entity.type
_entity.pdbx_description
1 polymer ?
#
loop_
_entity_poly.entity_id
_entity_poly.type
_entity_poly.pdbx_seq_one_letter_code
_entity_poly.pdbx_strand_id
1 'polypeptide(L)'
;MPSRLRLPFLLVALLWLPSLHARGAVGTPPTTAADSARLAREALEPGFIWASLLVVEPGREVYSAFGHAALRLECPSKGLDYSFTFEMDTDLGATLSLLFHRAKAGFAAAPTPLFLRQYRAERRGVKAYRLNLNPAEKQTLWRNLDQEVAAGAHWDYDYPAVNCASMCIYMVEKSLANDRLTYHHLSPILNGTYRDVLHHISQNDPWACLVWDILLLGRGDKTGQPEDKMTPALLAEAWQHATLTDSTGHSRPLITGRPAALLPAGPRQEPGWFTPAACALLLAGLLCTGAATGLLYRKRKH
;
A
#
# COMPACT_ATOMS: atom_id res chain seq x y z
N MET A 1 4.87 10.27 -12.05
CA MET A 1 6.32 10.55 -12.29
C MET A 1 6.67 11.96 -11.83
N PRO A 2 7.57 12.08 -10.86
CA PRO A 2 8.62 13.07 -10.95
C PRO A 2 10.00 12.41 -10.79
N SER A 3 10.84 12.67 -11.79
CA SER A 3 12.28 12.94 -11.70
C SER A 3 13.07 12.27 -10.58
N ARG A 4 13.88 11.31 -11.02
CA ARG A 4 15.10 10.80 -10.37
C ARG A 4 15.90 11.94 -9.71
N LEU A 5 15.91 11.97 -8.37
CA LEU A 5 17.06 12.43 -7.62
C LEU A 5 17.68 11.18 -6.97
N ARG A 6 18.74 10.68 -7.59
CA ARG A 6 19.65 9.73 -6.94
C ARG A 6 20.42 10.52 -5.86
N LEU A 7 19.91 10.55 -4.64
CA LEU A 7 20.73 10.86 -3.47
C LEU A 7 21.33 9.54 -2.95
N PRO A 8 22.63 9.49 -2.59
CA PRO A 8 23.22 8.28 -2.04
C PRO A 8 22.76 8.16 -0.58
N PHE A 9 21.77 7.31 -0.32
CA PHE A 9 21.40 6.96 1.06
C PHE A 9 22.17 5.71 1.47
N LEU A 10 23.37 5.96 2.02
CA LEU A 10 24.10 4.99 2.83
C LEU A 10 23.83 5.38 4.28
N LEU A 11 22.83 4.76 4.90
CA LEU A 11 22.57 4.91 6.33
C LEU A 11 22.26 3.56 6.99
N VAL A 12 22.97 2.50 6.56
CA VAL A 12 23.35 1.38 7.44
C VAL A 12 24.76 0.92 7.05
N ALA A 13 25.76 1.59 7.62
CA ALA A 13 27.12 1.08 7.70
C ALA A 13 27.83 1.73 8.89
N LEU A 14 27.26 1.60 10.10
CA LEU A 14 27.96 1.95 11.34
C LEU A 14 27.88 0.85 12.41
N LEU A 15 27.58 -0.37 11.98
CA LEU A 15 27.74 -1.56 12.78
C LEU A 15 28.58 -2.53 11.94
N TRP A 16 29.88 -2.59 12.28
CA TRP A 16 30.88 -3.60 11.90
C TRP A 16 31.67 -3.39 10.58
N LEU A 17 32.92 -2.92 10.72
CA LEU A 17 34.11 -3.40 10.00
C LEU A 17 35.35 -3.09 10.87
N PRO A 18 36.35 -3.99 10.98
CA PRO A 18 37.57 -3.74 11.73
C PRO A 18 38.49 -2.81 10.94
N SER A 19 38.95 -1.77 11.63
CA SER A 19 40.13 -0.92 11.38
C SER A 19 40.92 -1.15 10.08
N LEU A 20 40.93 -0.15 9.20
CA LEU A 20 42.06 0.23 8.32
C LEU A 20 41.95 1.72 7.96
N HIS A 21 43.10 2.39 7.90
CA HIS A 21 43.30 3.84 8.04
C HIS A 21 42.97 4.70 6.80
N ALA A 22 42.54 5.94 7.12
CA ALA A 22 42.84 7.25 6.49
C ALA A 22 42.26 7.63 5.11
N ARG A 23 41.35 8.63 5.08
CA ARG A 23 41.62 10.06 4.74
C ARG A 23 40.33 10.89 4.63
N GLY A 24 40.28 11.98 5.40
CA GLY A 24 39.65 13.29 5.13
C GLY A 24 38.24 13.37 4.52
N ALA A 25 37.22 13.53 5.36
CA ALA A 25 36.01 14.30 5.08
C ALA A 25 35.38 14.72 6.42
N VAL A 26 34.76 15.91 6.49
CA VAL A 26 34.18 16.53 7.69
C VAL A 26 33.34 15.53 8.48
N GLY A 27 33.89 15.04 9.60
CA GLY A 27 33.30 13.98 10.38
C GLY A 27 32.29 14.51 11.38
N THR A 28 31.06 14.01 11.32
CA THR A 28 30.27 13.83 12.54
C THR A 28 31.15 13.14 13.58
N PRO A 29 31.19 13.60 14.85
CA PRO A 29 32.04 12.98 15.86
C PRO A 29 31.75 11.47 15.91
N PRO A 30 32.78 10.62 16.08
CA PRO A 30 32.58 9.18 16.14
C PRO A 30 31.66 8.87 17.34
N THR A 31 30.53 8.23 17.07
CA THR A 31 29.61 7.74 18.11
C THR A 31 30.40 6.84 19.05
N THR A 32 30.52 7.23 20.32
CA THR A 32 31.25 6.41 21.29
C THR A 32 30.44 5.16 21.65
N ALA A 33 31.09 4.11 22.17
CA ALA A 33 30.38 2.94 22.67
C ALA A 33 29.33 3.29 23.75
N ALA A 34 29.60 4.33 24.54
CA ALA A 34 28.67 4.88 25.52
C ALA A 34 27.45 5.54 24.87
N ASP A 35 27.63 6.28 23.78
CA ASP A 35 26.53 6.87 23.01
C ASP A 35 25.65 5.80 22.37
N SER A 36 26.26 4.76 21.80
CA SER A 36 25.53 3.61 21.24
C SER A 36 24.72 2.87 22.30
N ALA A 37 25.30 2.61 23.48
CA ALA A 37 24.59 1.97 24.59
C ALA A 37 23.47 2.84 25.18
N ARG A 38 23.64 4.17 25.18
CA ARG A 38 22.60 5.10 25.57
C ARG A 38 21.44 5.08 24.56
N LEU A 39 21.74 5.20 23.27
CA LEU A 39 20.72 5.16 22.21
C LEU A 39 19.96 3.84 22.19
N ALA A 40 20.64 2.72 22.43
CA ALA A 40 19.99 1.41 22.54
C ALA A 40 18.98 1.35 23.70
N ARG A 41 19.29 1.98 24.84
CA ARG A 41 18.36 2.10 25.98
C ARG A 41 17.20 3.04 25.67
N GLU A 42 17.48 4.23 25.12
CA GLU A 42 16.45 5.17 24.69
C GLU A 42 15.51 4.53 23.67
N ALA A 43 16.02 3.67 22.78
CA ALA A 43 15.22 3.00 21.76
C ALA A 43 14.19 2.01 22.32
N LEU A 44 14.38 1.54 23.55
CA LEU A 44 13.45 0.65 24.25
C LEU A 44 12.33 1.41 24.97
N GLU A 45 12.37 2.74 25.03
CA GLU A 45 11.27 3.53 25.56
C GLU A 45 10.03 3.42 24.64
N PRO A 46 8.81 3.16 25.17
CA PRO A 46 7.59 3.02 24.36
C PRO A 46 7.31 4.19 23.41
N GLY A 47 7.73 5.40 23.80
CA GLY A 47 7.55 6.64 23.04
C GLY A 47 8.69 6.99 22.08
N PHE A 48 9.75 6.18 21.98
CA PHE A 48 10.90 6.50 21.14
C PHE A 48 10.57 6.36 19.65
N ILE A 49 9.93 5.25 19.26
CA ILE A 49 9.39 5.03 17.92
C ILE A 49 7.88 4.90 17.99
N TRP A 50 7.24 5.50 17.00
CA TRP A 50 5.81 5.56 16.80
C TRP A 50 5.50 4.97 15.42
N ALA A 51 4.73 3.88 15.37
CA ALA A 51 4.38 3.19 14.12
C ALA A 51 2.88 3.33 13.83
N SER A 52 2.50 3.57 12.58
CA SER A 52 1.09 3.64 12.15
C SER A 52 0.89 3.01 10.78
N LEU A 53 -0.25 2.38 10.56
CA LEU A 53 -0.76 2.12 9.21
C LEU A 53 -1.36 3.42 8.66
N LEU A 54 -0.95 3.83 7.47
CA LEU A 54 -1.60 4.87 6.70
C LEU A 54 -2.54 4.23 5.69
N VAL A 55 -3.78 4.68 5.65
CA VAL A 55 -4.75 4.33 4.62
C VAL A 55 -5.16 5.57 3.88
N VAL A 56 -4.93 5.55 2.57
CA VAL A 56 -5.34 6.56 1.60
C VAL A 56 -6.62 6.10 0.95
N GLU A 57 -7.61 6.97 0.87
CA GLU A 57 -8.87 6.69 0.18
C GLU A 57 -8.67 6.39 -1.31
N PRO A 58 -9.60 5.68 -1.97
CA PRO A 58 -9.61 5.49 -3.43
C PRO A 58 -9.35 6.77 -4.24
N GLY A 59 -8.59 6.64 -5.32
CA GLY A 59 -8.33 7.69 -6.30
C GLY A 59 -9.11 7.50 -7.60
N ARG A 60 -8.93 8.43 -8.55
CA ARG A 60 -9.66 8.43 -9.84
C ARG A 60 -9.01 7.56 -10.91
N GLU A 61 -7.70 7.33 -10.79
CA GLU A 61 -6.97 6.54 -11.76
C GLU A 61 -7.15 5.05 -11.45
N VAL A 62 -7.20 4.20 -12.48
CA VAL A 62 -7.43 2.75 -12.35
C VAL A 62 -6.49 2.10 -11.32
N TYR A 63 -5.21 2.44 -11.34
CA TYR A 63 -4.20 1.89 -10.41
C TYR A 63 -4.39 2.35 -8.96
N SER A 64 -5.19 3.40 -8.73
CA SER A 64 -5.49 3.99 -7.41
C SER A 64 -6.91 3.71 -6.92
N ALA A 65 -7.71 2.97 -7.71
CA ALA A 65 -9.13 2.74 -7.48
C ALA A 65 -9.44 2.06 -6.14
N PHE A 66 -8.46 1.39 -5.53
CA PHE A 66 -8.62 0.66 -4.27
C PHE A 66 -8.05 1.38 -3.06
N GLY A 67 -7.57 2.61 -3.25
CA GLY A 67 -6.84 3.35 -2.24
C GLY A 67 -5.37 2.96 -2.23
N HIS A 68 -4.70 3.27 -1.11
CA HIS A 68 -3.31 2.90 -0.90
C HIS A 68 -3.02 2.66 0.57
N ALA A 69 -2.10 1.74 0.87
CA ALA A 69 -1.63 1.45 2.21
C ALA A 69 -0.13 1.71 2.33
N ALA A 70 0.30 2.26 3.47
CA ALA A 70 1.70 2.51 3.77
C ALA A 70 1.95 2.39 5.28
N LEU A 71 3.20 2.22 5.70
CA LEU A 71 3.60 2.23 7.11
C LEU A 71 4.32 3.53 7.42
N ARG A 72 3.85 4.28 8.42
CA ARG A 72 4.52 5.49 8.92
C ARG A 72 5.28 5.18 10.20
N LEU A 73 6.53 5.58 10.24
CA LEU A 73 7.40 5.47 11.41
C LEU A 73 7.94 6.86 11.78
N GLU A 74 7.79 7.20 13.05
CA GLU A 74 8.16 8.50 13.61
C GLU A 74 9.12 8.29 14.79
N CYS A 75 10.14 9.13 14.90
CA CYS A 75 11.00 9.25 16.06
C CYS A 75 11.15 10.74 16.42
N PRO A 76 10.24 11.29 17.25
CA PRO A 76 10.19 12.73 17.52
C PRO A 76 11.47 13.28 18.15
N SER A 77 12.11 12.53 19.04
CA SER A 77 13.36 12.92 19.70
C SER A 77 14.54 13.06 18.74
N LYS A 78 14.46 12.46 17.56
CA LYS A 78 15.45 12.53 16.48
C LYS A 78 14.96 13.32 15.27
N GLY A 79 13.75 13.88 15.31
CA GLY A 79 13.16 14.63 14.19
C GLY A 79 12.88 13.78 12.95
N LEU A 80 12.67 12.46 13.10
CA LEU A 80 12.40 11.56 11.99
C LEU A 80 10.89 11.32 11.85
N ASP A 81 10.39 11.39 10.62
CA ASP A 81 9.00 11.08 10.27
C ASP A 81 8.93 10.64 8.80
N TYR A 82 8.88 9.32 8.60
CA TYR A 82 8.92 8.70 7.27
C TYR A 82 7.72 7.80 7.03
N SER A 83 7.21 7.86 5.81
CA SER A 83 6.20 6.94 5.28
C SER A 83 6.87 5.99 4.31
N PHE A 84 6.76 4.70 4.61
CA PHE A 84 7.25 3.58 3.81
C PHE A 84 6.10 3.01 2.99
N THR A 85 6.28 3.01 1.69
CA THR A 85 5.26 2.72 0.69
C THR A 85 5.77 1.63 -0.24
N PHE A 86 4.94 0.63 -0.53
CA PHE A 86 5.27 -0.42 -1.50
C PHE A 86 4.64 -0.07 -2.85
N GLU A 87 5.48 0.19 -3.83
CA GLU A 87 5.06 0.73 -5.13
C GLU A 87 5.70 -0.05 -6.28
N MET A 88 5.03 -0.03 -7.43
CA MET A 88 5.57 -0.60 -8.65
C MET A 88 6.64 0.32 -9.25
N ASP A 89 7.73 -0.30 -9.70
CA ASP A 89 8.71 0.31 -10.57
C ASP A 89 8.19 0.26 -12.01
N THR A 90 7.93 1.44 -12.60
CA THR A 90 7.15 1.55 -13.84
C THR A 90 7.91 2.27 -14.94
N ASP A 91 8.68 1.51 -15.72
CA ASP A 91 9.41 2.04 -16.90
C ASP A 91 8.50 2.27 -18.12
N LEU A 92 7.37 1.55 -18.24
CA LEU A 92 6.44 1.61 -19.39
C LEU A 92 5.10 2.31 -19.07
N GLY A 93 4.99 2.92 -17.89
CA GLY A 93 3.74 3.44 -17.34
C GLY A 93 2.91 2.36 -16.60
N ALA A 94 2.36 2.74 -15.43
CA ALA A 94 1.79 1.80 -14.47
C ALA A 94 0.75 0.83 -15.06
N THR A 95 -0.24 1.34 -15.80
CA THR A 95 -1.33 0.52 -16.33
C THR A 95 -0.86 -0.54 -17.33
N LEU A 96 0.10 -0.22 -18.21
CA LEU A 96 0.65 -1.18 -19.17
C LEU A 96 1.50 -2.23 -18.46
N SER A 97 2.31 -1.83 -17.48
CA SER A 97 3.11 -2.76 -16.67
C SER A 97 2.24 -3.75 -15.89
N LEU A 98 1.09 -3.31 -15.36
CA LEU A 98 0.09 -4.20 -14.76
C LEU A 98 -0.50 -5.19 -15.78
N LEU A 99 -0.96 -4.68 -16.94
CA LEU A 99 -1.61 -5.52 -17.97
C LEU A 99 -0.72 -6.68 -18.41
N PHE A 100 0.58 -6.44 -18.55
CA PHE A 100 1.53 -7.45 -18.98
C PHE A 100 2.11 -8.31 -17.84
N HIS A 101 1.73 -8.09 -16.58
CA HIS A 101 2.26 -8.84 -15.42
C HIS A 101 3.80 -8.80 -15.35
N ARG A 102 4.41 -7.66 -15.69
CA ARG A 102 5.87 -7.48 -15.75
C ARG A 102 6.38 -6.40 -14.80
N ALA A 103 5.51 -5.86 -13.96
CA ALA A 103 5.89 -4.84 -12.99
C ALA A 103 6.72 -5.47 -11.87
N LYS A 104 7.93 -4.92 -11.65
CA LYS A 104 8.64 -5.10 -10.39
C LYS A 104 8.08 -4.11 -9.37
N ALA A 105 8.17 -4.44 -8.09
CA ALA A 105 7.77 -3.57 -7.00
C ALA A 105 8.75 -3.66 -5.83
N GLY A 106 8.77 -2.61 -5.01
CA GLY A 106 9.62 -2.52 -3.84
C GLY A 106 9.15 -1.45 -2.88
N PHE A 107 9.78 -1.43 -1.70
CA PHE A 107 9.56 -0.37 -0.74
C PHE A 107 10.34 0.90 -1.13
N ALA A 108 9.69 2.03 -0.95
CA ALA A 108 10.30 3.35 -0.96
C ALA A 108 9.98 4.06 0.35
N ALA A 109 10.88 4.94 0.79
CA ALA A 109 10.68 5.80 1.95
C ALA A 109 10.64 7.27 1.52
N ALA A 110 9.70 8.03 2.07
CA ALA A 110 9.64 9.47 1.88
C ALA A 110 9.31 10.16 3.21
N PRO A 111 9.83 11.37 3.48
CA PRO A 111 9.35 12.18 4.58
C PRO A 111 7.82 12.30 4.51
N THR A 112 7.11 12.08 5.62
CA THR A 112 5.65 12.01 5.60
C THR A 112 4.98 13.24 4.97
N PRO A 113 5.44 14.49 5.18
CA PRO A 113 4.88 15.65 4.48
C PRO A 113 4.98 15.58 2.95
N LEU A 114 6.05 14.97 2.43
CA LEU A 114 6.27 14.75 0.99
C LEU A 114 5.34 13.64 0.48
N PHE A 115 5.23 12.53 1.20
CA PHE A 115 4.30 11.44 0.89
C PHE A 115 2.85 11.96 0.80
N LEU A 116 2.43 12.78 1.77
CA LEU A 116 1.08 13.36 1.80
C LEU A 116 0.81 14.38 0.69
N ARG A 117 1.85 14.92 0.04
CA ARG A 117 1.70 16.00 -0.95
C ARG A 117 0.87 15.56 -2.16
N GLN A 118 1.09 14.35 -2.67
CA GLN A 118 0.36 13.86 -3.84
C GLN A 118 -1.12 13.66 -3.53
N TYR A 119 -1.43 13.04 -2.39
CA TYR A 119 -2.82 12.78 -1.98
C TYR A 119 -3.58 14.06 -1.66
N ARG A 120 -2.89 15.08 -1.14
CA ARG A 120 -3.47 16.42 -0.98
C ARG A 120 -3.85 17.04 -2.32
N ALA A 121 -2.98 16.92 -3.34
CA ALA A 121 -3.27 17.43 -4.69
C ALA A 121 -4.45 16.67 -5.33
N GLU A 122 -4.54 15.36 -5.08
CA GLU A 122 -5.65 14.50 -5.54
C GLU A 122 -6.94 14.65 -4.72
N ARG A 123 -6.91 15.42 -3.61
CA ARG A 123 -8.02 15.56 -2.63
C ARG A 123 -8.47 14.23 -2.02
N ARG A 124 -7.53 13.31 -1.81
CA ARG A 124 -7.78 12.01 -1.18
C ARG A 124 -7.55 12.08 0.32
N GLY A 125 -8.50 11.57 1.09
CA GLY A 125 -8.37 11.47 2.54
C GLY A 125 -7.26 10.50 2.92
N VAL A 126 -6.56 10.81 4.03
CA VAL A 126 -5.54 9.93 4.59
C VAL A 126 -5.76 9.80 6.08
N LYS A 127 -5.89 8.56 6.56
CA LYS A 127 -6.04 8.22 7.98
C LYS A 127 -4.84 7.43 8.46
N ALA A 128 -4.41 7.71 9.69
CA ALA A 128 -3.36 6.98 10.38
C ALA A 128 -3.94 6.16 11.53
N TYR A 129 -3.60 4.87 11.58
CA TYR A 129 -4.01 3.91 12.61
C TYR A 129 -2.78 3.53 13.41
N ARG A 130 -2.71 3.97 14.68
CA ARG A 130 -1.53 3.77 15.53
C ARG A 130 -1.39 2.28 15.89
N LEU A 131 -0.22 1.71 15.65
CA LEU A 131 0.07 0.30 15.97
C LEU A 131 0.54 0.15 17.43
N ASN A 132 0.05 -0.88 18.11
CA ASN A 132 0.39 -1.26 19.48
C ASN A 132 1.59 -2.20 19.56
N LEU A 133 2.61 -1.92 18.75
CA LEU A 133 3.85 -2.70 18.77
C LEU A 133 4.64 -2.37 20.04
N ASN A 134 5.35 -3.35 20.58
CA ASN A 134 6.31 -3.11 21.65
C ASN A 134 7.58 -2.42 21.08
N PRO A 135 8.46 -1.85 21.92
CA PRO A 135 9.63 -1.12 21.46
C PRO A 135 10.56 -1.92 20.54
N ALA A 136 10.78 -3.21 20.84
CA ALA A 136 11.65 -4.08 20.04
C ALA A 136 11.04 -4.41 18.67
N GLU A 137 9.72 -4.62 18.60
CA GLU A 137 8.98 -4.82 17.35
C GLU A 137 9.05 -3.58 16.47
N LYS A 138 8.90 -2.37 17.04
CA LYS A 138 9.01 -1.12 16.29
C LYS A 138 10.40 -0.90 15.70
N GLN A 139 11.44 -1.19 16.46
CA GLN A 139 12.83 -1.11 15.97
C GLN A 139 13.08 -2.13 14.85
N THR A 140 12.57 -3.35 15.02
CA THR A 140 12.68 -4.41 14.02
C THR A 140 11.95 -4.05 12.75
N LEU A 141 10.74 -3.49 12.86
CA LEU A 141 9.95 -3.00 11.73
C LEU A 141 10.70 -1.92 10.95
N TRP A 142 11.25 -0.92 11.65
CA TRP A 142 12.02 0.14 11.00
C TRP A 142 13.23 -0.43 10.27
N ARG A 143 14.02 -1.28 10.92
CA ARG A 143 15.20 -1.91 10.32
C ARG A 143 14.84 -2.75 9.09
N ASN A 144 13.79 -3.56 9.18
CA ASN A 144 13.34 -4.39 8.07
C ASN A 144 12.92 -3.52 6.88
N LEU A 145 12.19 -2.42 7.13
CA LEU A 145 11.78 -1.50 6.07
C LEU A 145 12.97 -0.78 5.43
N ASP A 146 13.94 -0.32 6.21
CA ASP A 146 15.17 0.30 5.67
C ASP A 146 15.95 -0.68 4.78
N GLN A 147 16.02 -1.95 5.16
CA GLN A 147 16.65 -3.01 4.36
C GLN A 147 15.92 -3.24 3.04
N GLU A 148 14.58 -3.33 3.06
CA GLU A 148 13.79 -3.51 1.84
C GLU A 148 13.87 -2.28 0.91
N VAL A 149 13.92 -1.07 1.47
CA VAL A 149 14.14 0.16 0.69
C VAL A 149 15.54 0.14 0.03
N ALA A 150 16.56 -0.29 0.76
CA ALA A 150 17.92 -0.39 0.23
C ALA A 150 18.05 -1.48 -0.85
N ALA A 151 17.30 -2.58 -0.73
CA ALA A 151 17.26 -3.66 -1.72
C ALA A 151 16.60 -3.23 -3.04
N GLY A 152 15.73 -2.21 -3.01
CA GLY A 152 15.03 -1.68 -4.17
C GLY A 152 13.94 -2.62 -4.68
N ALA A 153 13.43 -2.35 -5.88
CA ALA A 153 12.32 -3.09 -6.47
C ALA A 153 12.76 -4.46 -7.00
N HIS A 154 12.40 -5.53 -6.30
CA HIS A 154 12.76 -6.91 -6.66
C HIS A 154 11.58 -7.88 -6.62
N TRP A 155 10.46 -7.49 -6.02
CA TRP A 155 9.25 -8.30 -5.96
C TRP A 155 8.55 -8.30 -7.31
N ASP A 156 8.03 -9.45 -7.73
CA ASP A 156 7.07 -9.52 -8.84
C ASP A 156 5.72 -9.03 -8.34
N TYR A 157 5.27 -7.89 -8.87
CA TYR A 157 4.00 -7.32 -8.46
C TYR A 157 2.85 -8.17 -9.00
N ASP A 158 1.99 -8.60 -8.10
CA ASP A 158 0.78 -9.34 -8.42
C ASP A 158 -0.35 -8.80 -7.56
N TYR A 159 -1.24 -8.00 -8.12
CA TYR A 159 -2.23 -7.27 -7.33
C TYR A 159 -3.00 -8.15 -6.32
N PRO A 160 -3.50 -9.36 -6.68
CA PRO A 160 -4.13 -10.29 -5.73
C PRO A 160 -3.27 -10.82 -4.57
N ALA A 161 -1.94 -10.80 -4.66
CA ALA A 161 -1.07 -11.50 -3.71
C ALA A 161 0.04 -10.62 -3.13
N VAL A 162 0.67 -9.80 -3.98
CA VAL A 162 1.80 -8.92 -3.66
C VAL A 162 1.42 -7.49 -4.03
N ASN A 163 0.85 -6.78 -3.05
CA ASN A 163 0.38 -5.40 -3.19
C ASN A 163 0.72 -4.57 -1.94
N CYS A 164 0.34 -3.29 -1.93
CA CYS A 164 0.66 -2.41 -0.81
C CYS A 164 0.07 -2.88 0.55
N ALA A 165 -1.12 -3.46 0.56
CA ALA A 165 -1.77 -3.97 1.76
C ALA A 165 -1.12 -5.27 2.25
N SER A 166 -0.91 -6.25 1.36
CA SER A 166 -0.26 -7.51 1.73
C SER A 166 1.18 -7.30 2.20
N MET A 167 1.91 -6.36 1.59
CA MET A 167 3.26 -6.02 2.02
C MET A 167 3.28 -5.25 3.35
N CYS A 168 2.25 -4.48 3.70
CA CYS A 168 2.12 -3.92 5.05
C CYS A 168 1.91 -5.02 6.10
N ILE A 169 1.06 -6.01 5.81
CA ILE A 169 0.87 -7.20 6.67
C ILE A 169 2.20 -7.92 6.85
N TYR A 170 2.84 -8.29 5.74
CA TYR A 170 4.11 -9.01 5.73
C TYR A 170 5.18 -8.32 6.59
N MET A 171 5.35 -7.00 6.43
CA MET A 171 6.38 -6.26 7.20
C MET A 171 6.06 -6.18 8.68
N VAL A 172 4.78 -6.02 9.06
CA VAL A 172 4.38 -6.05 10.47
C VAL A 172 4.61 -7.44 11.05
N GLU A 173 4.10 -8.50 10.42
CA GLU A 173 4.25 -9.88 10.90
C GLU A 173 5.72 -10.31 11.01
N LYS A 174 6.56 -10.00 10.00
CA LYS A 174 8.01 -10.22 10.02
C LYS A 174 8.71 -9.53 11.20
N SER A 175 8.07 -8.55 11.81
CA SER A 175 8.62 -7.74 12.89
C SER A 175 8.09 -8.11 14.28
N LEU A 176 7.15 -9.05 14.39
CA LEU A 176 6.49 -9.44 15.65
C LEU A 176 7.32 -10.33 16.58
N ALA A 177 8.58 -10.65 16.24
CA ALA A 177 9.43 -11.57 17.01
C ALA A 177 8.72 -12.93 17.28
N ASN A 178 8.08 -13.09 18.44
CA ASN A 178 7.32 -14.30 18.83
C ASN A 178 5.81 -14.04 19.00
N ASP A 179 5.36 -12.80 18.86
CA ASP A 179 3.96 -12.44 19.02
C ASP A 179 3.16 -12.86 17.78
N ARG A 180 1.95 -13.39 18.00
CA ARG A 180 1.07 -13.89 16.95
C ARG A 180 -0.05 -12.89 16.66
N LEU A 181 -0.15 -12.47 15.39
CA LEU A 181 -1.28 -11.68 14.90
C LEU A 181 -2.52 -12.57 14.69
N THR A 182 -3.67 -12.14 15.22
CA THR A 182 -4.96 -12.83 15.06
C THR A 182 -6.04 -11.84 14.65
N TYR A 183 -6.79 -12.18 13.60
CA TYR A 183 -7.97 -11.44 13.16
C TYR A 183 -9.23 -12.05 13.81
N HIS A 184 -9.96 -11.26 14.61
CA HIS A 184 -11.22 -11.71 15.22
C HIS A 184 -12.45 -11.37 14.38
N HIS A 185 -12.31 -10.41 13.47
CA HIS A 185 -13.37 -9.98 12.57
C HIS A 185 -12.78 -9.68 11.20
N LEU A 186 -13.38 -10.29 10.18
CA LEU A 186 -13.07 -10.08 8.78
C LEU A 186 -14.37 -9.77 8.05
N SER A 187 -14.32 -8.80 7.13
CA SER A 187 -15.50 -8.43 6.36
C SER A 187 -16.01 -9.64 5.55
N PRO A 188 -17.31 -9.95 5.57
CA PRO A 188 -17.87 -11.10 4.85
C PRO A 188 -17.58 -11.10 3.34
N ILE A 189 -17.33 -9.93 2.74
CA ILE A 189 -16.95 -9.81 1.33
C ILE A 189 -15.67 -10.60 1.01
N LEU A 190 -14.78 -10.76 1.99
CA LEU A 190 -13.55 -11.54 1.86
C LEU A 190 -13.82 -13.05 1.77
N ASN A 191 -15.05 -13.53 1.97
CA ASN A 191 -15.40 -14.93 1.68
C ASN A 191 -15.70 -15.16 0.19
N GLY A 192 -15.93 -14.09 -0.58
CA GLY A 192 -16.16 -14.15 -2.01
C GLY A 192 -14.88 -14.38 -2.82
N THR A 193 -15.07 -14.33 -4.13
CA THR A 193 -14.00 -14.37 -5.13
C THR A 193 -13.23 -13.05 -5.18
N TYR A 194 -12.07 -13.02 -5.84
CA TYR A 194 -11.37 -11.75 -6.09
C TYR A 194 -12.25 -10.74 -6.84
N ARG A 195 -13.11 -11.22 -7.75
CA ARG A 195 -14.06 -10.40 -8.49
C ARG A 195 -15.12 -9.78 -7.58
N ASP A 196 -15.66 -10.53 -6.61
CA ASP A 196 -16.66 -10.00 -5.67
C ASP A 196 -16.08 -8.84 -4.84
N VAL A 197 -14.87 -9.01 -4.32
CA VAL A 197 -14.15 -7.96 -3.58
C VAL A 197 -13.91 -6.76 -4.47
N LEU A 198 -13.48 -6.99 -5.71
CA LEU A 198 -13.21 -5.96 -6.70
C LEU A 198 -14.45 -5.14 -7.08
N HIS A 199 -15.57 -5.81 -7.32
CA HIS A 199 -16.84 -5.16 -7.66
C HIS A 199 -17.37 -4.35 -6.46
N HIS A 200 -17.24 -4.89 -5.24
CA HIS A 200 -17.63 -4.18 -4.02
C HIS A 200 -16.90 -2.84 -3.85
N ILE A 201 -15.58 -2.83 -4.05
CA ILE A 201 -14.76 -1.62 -3.86
C ILE A 201 -14.80 -0.66 -5.06
N SER A 202 -15.08 -1.16 -6.27
CA SER A 202 -15.18 -0.35 -7.50
C SER A 202 -16.62 -0.01 -7.91
N GLN A 203 -17.61 -0.25 -7.05
CA GLN A 203 -19.03 0.01 -7.33
C GLN A 203 -19.34 1.45 -7.82
N ASN A 204 -18.51 2.43 -7.42
CA ASN A 204 -18.67 3.83 -7.81
C ASN A 204 -17.78 4.24 -9.00
N ASP A 205 -16.98 3.32 -9.54
CA ASP A 205 -16.16 3.54 -10.73
C ASP A 205 -16.31 2.36 -11.71
N PRO A 206 -17.38 2.35 -12.54
CA PRO A 206 -17.67 1.27 -13.47
C PRO A 206 -16.56 1.04 -14.51
N TRP A 207 -15.82 2.09 -14.89
CA TRP A 207 -14.72 1.96 -15.84
C TRP A 207 -13.50 1.31 -15.20
N ALA A 208 -13.14 1.71 -13.98
CA ALA A 208 -12.11 1.01 -13.23
C ALA A 208 -12.49 -0.46 -13.00
N CYS A 209 -13.75 -0.74 -12.64
CA CYS A 209 -14.26 -2.10 -12.49
C CYS A 209 -14.04 -2.93 -13.77
N LEU A 210 -14.41 -2.41 -14.94
CA LEU A 210 -14.17 -3.10 -16.22
C LEU A 210 -12.68 -3.37 -16.49
N VAL A 211 -11.81 -2.37 -16.31
CA VAL A 211 -10.37 -2.54 -16.57
C VAL A 211 -9.78 -3.60 -15.64
N TRP A 212 -10.20 -3.61 -14.39
CA TRP A 212 -9.78 -4.60 -13.42
C TRP A 212 -10.35 -6.00 -13.68
N ASP A 213 -11.57 -6.12 -14.17
CA ASP A 213 -12.13 -7.39 -14.65
C ASP A 213 -11.32 -7.97 -15.82
N ILE A 214 -10.81 -7.11 -16.70
CA ILE A 214 -9.90 -7.48 -17.80
C ILE A 214 -8.53 -7.88 -17.24
N LEU A 215 -7.99 -7.14 -16.27
CA LEU A 215 -6.71 -7.46 -15.62
C LEU A 215 -6.74 -8.82 -14.90
N LEU A 216 -7.87 -9.17 -14.30
CA LEU A 216 -8.08 -10.41 -13.57
C LEU A 216 -8.71 -11.52 -14.41
N LEU A 217 -8.72 -11.40 -15.75
CA LEU A 217 -9.35 -12.40 -16.61
C LEU A 217 -8.80 -13.80 -16.31
N GLY A 218 -9.69 -14.75 -16.01
CA GLY A 218 -9.32 -16.14 -15.63
C GLY A 218 -8.79 -16.34 -14.20
N ARG A 219 -8.61 -15.26 -13.42
CA ARG A 219 -8.20 -15.30 -12.00
C ARG A 219 -9.26 -14.71 -11.06
N GLY A 220 -10.11 -13.82 -11.54
CA GLY A 220 -11.12 -13.11 -10.74
C GLY A 220 -12.07 -14.03 -9.99
N ASP A 221 -12.42 -15.18 -10.59
CA ASP A 221 -13.40 -16.12 -10.01
C ASP A 221 -12.78 -17.12 -9.03
N LYS A 222 -11.46 -17.01 -8.78
CA LYS A 222 -10.79 -17.83 -7.77
C LYS A 222 -11.16 -17.33 -6.38
N THR A 223 -11.32 -18.27 -5.46
CA THR A 223 -11.25 -17.97 -4.04
C THR A 223 -9.77 -17.95 -3.61
N GLY A 224 -9.50 -17.19 -2.56
CA GLY A 224 -8.18 -17.05 -1.94
C GLY A 224 -8.34 -16.85 -0.45
N GLN A 225 -7.23 -16.86 0.29
CA GLN A 225 -7.28 -16.55 1.72
C GLN A 225 -7.78 -15.11 1.92
N PRO A 226 -8.58 -14.83 2.96
CA PRO A 226 -9.07 -13.49 3.24
C PRO A 226 -7.97 -12.42 3.30
N GLU A 227 -6.80 -12.78 3.83
CA GLU A 227 -5.63 -11.91 4.01
C GLU A 227 -5.06 -11.42 2.67
N ASP A 228 -5.02 -12.29 1.66
CA ASP A 228 -4.53 -11.96 0.32
C ASP A 228 -5.46 -10.97 -0.40
N LYS A 229 -6.74 -10.98 -0.04
CA LYS A 229 -7.80 -10.15 -0.65
C LYS A 229 -8.00 -8.80 0.03
N MET A 230 -7.25 -8.50 1.08
CA MET A 230 -7.42 -7.26 1.84
C MET A 230 -7.00 -6.04 1.01
N THR A 231 -7.97 -5.17 0.73
CA THR A 231 -7.71 -3.83 0.22
C THR A 231 -7.30 -2.91 1.37
N PRO A 232 -6.68 -1.75 1.10
CA PRO A 232 -6.31 -0.79 2.16
C PRO A 232 -7.44 -0.47 3.16
N ALA A 233 -8.68 -0.32 2.68
CA ALA A 233 -9.83 -0.07 3.55
C ALA A 233 -10.21 -1.30 4.40
N LEU A 234 -10.27 -2.49 3.79
CA LEU A 234 -10.58 -3.74 4.49
C LEU A 234 -9.47 -4.13 5.48
N LEU A 235 -8.22 -3.81 5.17
CA LEU A 235 -7.08 -3.98 6.06
C LEU A 235 -7.25 -3.14 7.34
N ALA A 236 -7.58 -1.85 7.20
CA ALA A 236 -7.83 -0.99 8.35
C ALA A 236 -9.05 -1.43 9.18
N GLU A 237 -10.08 -1.99 8.55
CA GLU A 237 -11.20 -2.61 9.26
C GLU A 237 -10.73 -3.84 10.06
N ALA A 238 -10.03 -4.78 9.41
CA ALA A 238 -9.52 -5.99 10.05
C ALA A 238 -8.56 -5.67 11.21
N TRP A 239 -7.64 -4.72 11.04
CA TRP A 239 -6.64 -4.38 12.04
C TRP A 239 -7.24 -3.74 13.29
N GLN A 240 -8.34 -3.02 13.17
CA GLN A 240 -9.07 -2.48 14.33
C GLN A 240 -9.62 -3.57 15.25
N HIS A 241 -9.88 -4.77 14.71
CA HIS A 241 -10.36 -5.93 15.45
C HIS A 241 -9.29 -7.00 15.66
N ALA A 242 -8.03 -6.73 15.30
CA ALA A 242 -6.94 -7.68 15.43
C ALA A 242 -6.24 -7.55 16.79
N THR A 243 -5.67 -8.66 17.26
CA THR A 243 -4.86 -8.71 18.48
C THR A 243 -3.51 -9.37 18.24
N LEU A 244 -2.53 -8.96 19.04
CA LEU A 244 -1.22 -9.59 19.18
C LEU A 244 -1.21 -10.39 20.48
N THR A 245 -0.85 -11.67 20.39
CA THR A 245 -0.70 -12.55 21.56
C THR A 245 0.75 -12.98 21.69
N ASP A 246 1.37 -12.72 22.84
CA ASP A 246 2.75 -13.12 23.09
C ASP A 246 2.87 -14.61 23.45
N SER A 247 4.11 -15.08 23.60
CA SER A 247 4.41 -16.47 23.95
C SER A 247 3.91 -16.90 25.34
N THR A 248 3.55 -15.95 26.21
CA THR A 248 2.99 -16.20 27.54
C THR A 248 1.46 -16.18 27.57
N GLY A 249 0.84 -15.90 26.42
CA GLY A 249 -0.62 -15.84 26.25
C GLY A 249 -1.22 -14.47 26.57
N HIS A 250 -0.42 -13.45 26.87
CA HIS A 250 -0.92 -12.10 27.09
C HIS A 250 -1.30 -11.45 25.75
N SER A 251 -2.53 -10.94 25.67
CA SER A 251 -3.13 -10.39 24.46
C SER A 251 -3.26 -8.88 24.52
N ARG A 252 -2.86 -8.18 23.44
CA ARG A 252 -3.04 -6.73 23.28
C ARG A 252 -3.66 -6.42 21.91
N PRO A 253 -4.50 -5.38 21.77
CA PRO A 253 -5.05 -5.00 20.47
C PRO A 253 -3.93 -4.54 19.53
N LEU A 254 -4.03 -4.78 18.22
CA LEU A 254 -3.05 -4.32 17.23
C LEU A 254 -3.13 -2.79 17.03
N ILE A 255 -4.32 -2.22 16.98
CA ILE A 255 -4.52 -0.77 16.87
C ILE A 255 -4.79 -0.16 18.25
N THR A 256 -4.17 0.98 18.54
CA THR A 256 -4.45 1.77 19.75
C THR A 256 -5.17 3.07 19.44
N GLY A 257 -6.14 3.41 20.29
CA GLY A 257 -6.88 4.67 20.19
C GLY A 257 -7.76 4.75 18.95
N ARG A 258 -8.06 5.99 18.53
CA ARG A 258 -8.87 6.28 17.34
C ARG A 258 -7.97 6.64 16.16
N PRO A 259 -8.39 6.33 14.91
CA PRO A 259 -7.65 6.75 13.73
C PRO A 259 -7.54 8.28 13.66
N ALA A 260 -6.34 8.79 13.34
CA ALA A 260 -6.09 10.21 13.15
C ALA A 260 -6.23 10.59 11.67
N ALA A 261 -7.03 11.61 11.36
CA ALA A 261 -7.11 12.15 10.00
C ALA A 261 -5.90 13.05 9.71
N LEU A 262 -5.04 12.63 8.78
CA LEU A 262 -3.89 13.43 8.32
C LEU A 262 -4.27 14.34 7.15
N LEU A 263 -5.19 13.91 6.31
CA LEU A 263 -5.79 14.70 5.24
C LEU A 263 -7.32 14.49 5.23
N PRO A 264 -8.11 15.56 5.03
CA PRO A 264 -9.55 15.43 4.89
C PRO A 264 -9.91 14.72 3.59
N ALA A 265 -10.98 13.92 3.63
CA ALA A 265 -11.58 13.34 2.44
C ALA A 265 -12.22 14.44 1.58
N GLY A 266 -11.94 14.42 0.28
CA GLY A 266 -12.70 15.21 -0.70
C GLY A 266 -14.09 14.60 -0.94
N PRO A 267 -14.98 15.31 -1.65
CA PRO A 267 -16.25 14.74 -2.10
C PRO A 267 -15.97 13.50 -2.98
N ARG A 268 -16.65 12.39 -2.67
CA ARG A 268 -16.63 11.21 -3.55
C ARG A 268 -17.25 11.59 -4.89
N GLN A 269 -16.66 11.10 -5.98
CA GLN A 269 -17.27 11.27 -7.29
C GLN A 269 -18.40 10.25 -7.43
N GLU A 270 -19.57 10.74 -7.80
CA GLU A 270 -20.68 9.89 -8.21
C GLU A 270 -20.38 9.31 -9.59
N PRO A 271 -20.80 8.06 -9.87
CA PRO A 271 -20.64 7.47 -11.18
C PRO A 271 -21.37 8.31 -12.23
N GLY A 272 -20.68 8.65 -13.32
CA GLY A 272 -21.27 9.35 -14.45
C GLY A 272 -22.27 8.46 -15.22
N TRP A 273 -23.14 9.09 -16.01
CA TRP A 273 -24.10 8.37 -16.87
C TRP A 273 -23.43 7.48 -17.92
N PHE A 274 -22.20 7.82 -18.32
CA PHE A 274 -21.42 7.09 -19.31
C PHE A 274 -20.64 5.96 -18.65
N THR A 275 -21.27 4.79 -18.53
CA THR A 275 -20.69 3.56 -18.00
C THR A 275 -20.33 2.59 -19.14
N PRO A 276 -19.53 1.54 -18.88
CA PRO A 276 -19.30 0.48 -19.86
C PRO A 276 -20.59 -0.14 -20.42
N ALA A 277 -21.60 -0.35 -19.57
CA ALA A 277 -22.89 -0.88 -19.97
C ALA A 277 -23.64 0.08 -20.90
N ALA A 278 -23.66 1.39 -20.58
CA ALA A 278 -24.24 2.40 -21.45
C ALA A 278 -23.52 2.47 -22.80
N CYS A 279 -22.18 2.40 -22.80
CA CYS A 279 -21.37 2.34 -24.02
C CYS A 279 -21.71 1.11 -24.87
N ALA A 280 -21.79 -0.08 -24.26
CA ALA A 280 -22.14 -1.31 -24.95
C ALA A 280 -23.54 -1.25 -25.58
N LEU A 281 -24.54 -0.69 -24.87
CA LEU A 281 -25.89 -0.50 -25.40
C LEU A 281 -25.92 0.48 -26.58
N LEU A 282 -25.17 1.58 -26.51
CA LEU A 282 -25.05 2.53 -27.61
C LEU A 282 -24.41 1.89 -28.85
N LEU A 283 -23.33 1.12 -28.66
CA LEU A 283 -22.67 0.38 -29.74
C LEU A 283 -23.60 -0.67 -30.35
N ALA A 284 -24.32 -1.43 -29.53
CA ALA A 284 -25.31 -2.41 -30.00
C ALA A 284 -26.42 -1.73 -30.83
N GLY A 285 -26.92 -0.58 -30.38
CA GLY A 285 -27.90 0.22 -31.13
C GLY A 285 -27.37 0.71 -32.48
N LEU A 286 -26.12 1.19 -32.54
CA LEU A 286 -25.46 1.59 -33.78
C LEU A 286 -25.27 0.41 -34.75
N LEU A 287 -24.88 -0.76 -34.24
CA LEU A 287 -24.74 -1.97 -35.05
C LEU A 287 -26.10 -2.44 -35.60
N CYS A 288 -27.15 -2.44 -34.78
CA CYS A 288 -28.51 -2.80 -35.20
C CYS A 288 -29.06 -1.85 -36.27
N THR A 289 -28.86 -0.54 -36.11
CA THR A 289 -29.30 0.46 -37.09
C THR A 289 -28.50 0.37 -38.40
N GLY A 290 -27.19 0.13 -38.32
CA GLY A 290 -26.34 -0.16 -39.49
C GLY A 290 -26.78 -1.42 -40.24
N ALA A 291 -27.09 -2.50 -39.53
CA ALA A 291 -27.59 -3.73 -40.13
C ALA A 291 -28.97 -3.53 -40.80
N ALA A 292 -29.89 -2.83 -40.13
CA ALA A 292 -31.22 -2.55 -40.67
C ALA A 292 -31.17 -1.68 -41.93
N THR A 293 -30.37 -0.61 -41.92
CA THR A 293 -30.17 0.25 -43.09
C THR A 293 -29.50 -0.50 -44.25
N GLY A 294 -28.52 -1.36 -43.96
CA GLY A 294 -27.90 -2.24 -44.96
C GLY A 294 -28.88 -3.22 -45.60
N LEU A 295 -29.76 -3.84 -44.80
CA LEU A 295 -30.83 -4.73 -45.30
C LEU A 295 -31.84 -3.98 -46.16
N LEU A 296 -32.27 -2.79 -45.74
CA LEU A 296 -33.18 -1.94 -46.51
C LEU A 296 -32.56 -1.48 -47.83
N TYR A 297 -31.27 -1.12 -47.83
CA TYR A 297 -30.53 -0.77 -49.03
C TYR A 297 -30.44 -1.95 -50.00
N ARG A 298 -30.14 -3.15 -49.52
CA ARG A 298 -30.13 -4.38 -50.34
C ARG A 298 -31.50 -4.69 -50.93
N LYS A 299 -32.58 -4.53 -50.16
CA LYS A 299 -33.97 -4.70 -50.64
C LYS A 299 -34.40 -3.68 -51.70
N ARG A 300 -33.78 -2.49 -51.75
CA ARG A 300 -34.07 -1.47 -52.78
C ARG A 300 -33.27 -1.65 -54.07
N LYS A 301 -32.20 -2.47 -54.05
CA LYS A 301 -31.33 -2.74 -55.20
C LYS A 301 -31.75 -3.95 -56.03
N HIS A 302 -32.63 -4.79 -55.48
CA HIS A 302 -33.31 -5.89 -56.15
C HIS A 302 -34.77 -5.52 -56.38
#